data_AF-A0A1W9GKA5-F1
#
_entry.id   AF-A0A1W9GKA5-F1
#
_cell.length_a   1.000
_cell.length_b   1.000
_cell.length_c   1.000
_cell.angle_alpha   90.00
_cell.angle_beta   90.00
_cell.angle_gamma   90.00
#
_symmetry.space_group_name_H-M   'P 1'
#
loop_
_entity.id
_entity.type
_entity.pdbx_description
1 polymer ?
#
loop_
_entity_poly.entity_id
_entity_poly.type
_entity_poly.pdbx_seq_one_letter_code
_entity_poly.pdbx_strand_id
1 'polypeptide(L)'
;MLANNVASGADTSDTILDRQWESLMLEGKSFALVNGEQLRSGGTPYQRYEGKVGNASFSDRGIRLEDLRETSFAGLLTKGGWRLEGGLLYAAPRKNGGIVELYGKSRWRVEPQLFHFSLTFHSGMSPPRSARHSYEFFLLYRPAEGAVANILTQWTVPPEDVPYDHYLRGQLNYDPGTDIATVTATDMEDKKTVLTERVGVAKLIMDTEN
;
A
#
# COMPACT_ATOMS: atom_id res chain seq x y z
N MET A 1 -5.70 -43.16 -3.01
CA MET A 1 -5.77 -42.35 -4.24
C MET A 1 -6.78 -41.24 -3.99
N LEU A 2 -6.33 -40.06 -3.59
CA LEU A 2 -7.18 -38.92 -3.33
C LEU A 2 -7.23 -38.05 -4.59
N ALA A 3 -8.45 -37.77 -5.04
CA ALA A 3 -8.76 -37.06 -6.25
C ALA A 3 -8.33 -35.59 -6.16
N ASN A 4 -7.66 -35.13 -7.22
CA ASN A 4 -7.34 -33.74 -7.47
C ASN A 4 -8.63 -32.94 -7.72
N ASN A 5 -9.03 -32.14 -6.74
CA ASN A 5 -9.86 -30.96 -6.99
C ASN A 5 -8.91 -29.79 -7.30
N VAL A 6 -8.55 -29.64 -8.57
CA VAL A 6 -7.92 -28.41 -9.06
C VAL A 6 -9.01 -27.36 -9.14
N ALA A 7 -9.05 -26.47 -8.15
CA ALA A 7 -9.86 -25.26 -8.20
C ALA A 7 -9.39 -24.41 -9.39
N SER A 8 -10.28 -24.24 -10.37
CA SER A 8 -10.12 -23.35 -11.50
C SER A 8 -10.30 -21.90 -11.04
N GLY A 9 -9.19 -21.23 -10.76
CA GLY A 9 -9.12 -19.81 -10.49
C GLY A 9 -7.65 -19.42 -10.47
N ALA A 10 -7.06 -19.18 -11.64
CA ALA A 10 -5.66 -18.76 -11.71
C ALA A 10 -5.53 -17.41 -11.01
N ASP A 11 -4.96 -17.42 -9.79
CA ASP A 11 -4.57 -16.20 -9.12
C ASP A 11 -3.63 -15.41 -10.05
N THR A 12 -4.07 -14.24 -10.49
CA THR A 12 -3.24 -13.32 -11.25
C THR A 12 -2.04 -12.88 -10.41
N SER A 13 -0.91 -12.52 -11.03
CA SER A 13 0.26 -11.98 -10.30
C SER A 13 -0.13 -10.84 -9.36
N ASP A 14 -1.07 -10.00 -9.80
CA ASP A 14 -1.66 -8.92 -9.04
C ASP A 14 -2.31 -9.35 -7.70
N THR A 15 -3.21 -10.35 -7.72
CA THR A 15 -3.89 -10.83 -6.49
C THR A 15 -2.94 -11.53 -5.52
N ILE A 16 -1.83 -12.07 -6.01
CA ILE A 16 -0.76 -12.63 -5.16
C ILE A 16 -0.01 -11.51 -4.46
N LEU A 17 0.41 -10.46 -5.20
CA LEU A 17 1.12 -9.33 -4.63
C LEU A 17 0.26 -8.59 -3.61
N ASP A 18 -1.04 -8.39 -3.88
CA ASP A 18 -1.94 -7.72 -2.94
C ASP A 18 -2.09 -8.47 -1.63
N ARG A 19 -2.35 -9.79 -1.68
CA ARG A 19 -2.45 -10.60 -0.45
C ARG A 19 -1.16 -10.61 0.35
N GLN A 20 -0.02 -10.68 -0.33
CA GLN A 20 1.28 -10.62 0.33
C GLN A 20 1.51 -9.24 0.98
N TRP A 21 1.16 -8.16 0.28
CA TRP A 21 1.30 -6.80 0.81
C TRP A 21 0.43 -6.62 2.06
N GLU A 22 -0.83 -7.06 2.01
CA GLU A 22 -1.77 -6.98 3.11
C GLU A 22 -1.29 -7.77 4.34
N SER A 23 -0.88 -9.02 4.16
CA SER A 23 -0.31 -9.84 5.25
C SER A 23 0.88 -9.14 5.93
N LEU A 24 1.82 -8.60 5.15
CA LEU A 24 2.97 -7.87 5.68
C LEU A 24 2.55 -6.60 6.46
N MET A 25 1.55 -5.87 5.97
CA MET A 25 0.98 -4.71 6.64
C MET A 25 0.35 -5.11 7.99
N LEU A 26 -0.50 -6.14 8.01
CA LEU A 26 -1.17 -6.58 9.24
C LEU A 26 -0.15 -7.04 10.29
N GLU A 27 0.93 -7.69 9.85
CA GLU A 27 2.05 -8.09 10.72
C GLU A 27 2.98 -6.92 11.10
N GLY A 28 2.81 -5.74 10.49
CA GLY A 28 3.65 -4.57 10.75
C GLY A 28 5.10 -4.72 10.27
N LYS A 29 5.34 -5.56 9.26
CA LYS A 29 6.68 -5.89 8.75
C LYS A 29 7.13 -4.95 7.64
N SER A 30 8.45 -4.79 7.53
CA SER A 30 9.10 -4.12 6.41
C SER A 30 9.71 -5.14 5.46
N PHE A 31 9.43 -5.01 4.17
CA PHE A 31 9.81 -6.00 3.16
C PHE A 31 9.91 -5.40 1.77
N ALA A 32 10.91 -5.82 1.01
CA ALA A 32 11.11 -5.37 -0.37
C ALA A 32 11.40 -6.58 -1.26
N LEU A 33 10.61 -6.77 -2.31
CA LEU A 33 10.76 -7.80 -3.34
C LEU A 33 10.63 -7.16 -4.70
N VAL A 34 11.65 -7.30 -5.54
CA VAL A 34 11.66 -6.73 -6.90
C VAL A 34 12.01 -7.85 -7.88
N ASN A 35 11.10 -8.16 -8.79
CA ASN A 35 11.26 -9.17 -9.82
C ASN A 35 11.65 -10.57 -9.29
N GLY A 36 11.21 -10.89 -8.06
CA GLY A 36 11.53 -12.14 -7.37
C GLY A 36 12.79 -12.08 -6.50
N GLU A 37 13.52 -10.97 -6.50
CA GLU A 37 14.70 -10.78 -5.65
C GLU A 37 14.35 -9.97 -4.40
N GLN A 38 14.64 -10.52 -3.23
CA GLN A 38 14.43 -9.82 -1.97
C GLN A 38 15.53 -8.77 -1.78
N LEU A 39 15.13 -7.52 -1.61
CA LEU A 39 16.02 -6.41 -1.30
C LEU A 39 16.09 -6.18 0.21
N ARG A 40 17.16 -5.51 0.66
CA ARG A 40 17.21 -5.01 2.04
C ARG A 40 16.12 -3.96 2.22
N SER A 41 15.30 -4.14 3.23
CA SER A 41 14.26 -3.19 3.60
C SER A 41 14.84 -2.03 4.43
N GLY A 42 14.12 -0.91 4.44
CA GLY A 42 14.57 0.31 5.12
C GLY A 42 14.57 0.17 6.64
N GLY A 43 15.50 0.85 7.31
CA GLY A 43 15.54 1.01 8.77
C GLY A 43 15.18 2.43 9.23
N THR A 44 14.70 3.27 8.32
CA THR A 44 14.37 4.67 8.63
C THR A 44 12.98 4.74 9.27
N PRO A 45 12.82 5.40 10.44
CA PRO A 45 11.50 5.52 11.06
C PRO A 45 10.47 6.17 10.13
N TYR A 46 9.28 5.59 10.07
CA TYR A 46 8.20 6.04 9.16
C TYR A 46 7.85 7.53 9.30
N GLN A 47 8.01 8.12 10.49
CA GLN A 47 7.71 9.53 10.75
C GLN A 47 8.50 10.48 9.85
N ARG A 48 9.70 10.08 9.39
CA ARG A 48 10.52 10.90 8.48
C ARG A 48 9.89 11.11 7.11
N TYR A 49 8.97 10.25 6.70
CA TYR A 49 8.29 10.36 5.41
C TYR A 49 6.99 11.15 5.49
N GLU A 50 6.61 11.59 6.69
CA GLU A 50 5.52 12.52 6.95
C GLU A 50 4.23 12.16 6.17
N GLY A 51 3.85 10.89 6.14
CA GLY A 51 2.62 10.44 5.47
C GLY A 51 2.66 10.31 3.94
N LYS A 52 3.80 10.54 3.28
CA LYS A 52 3.96 10.35 1.83
C LYS A 52 3.93 8.86 1.49
N VAL A 53 2.91 8.42 0.74
CA VAL A 53 2.65 6.98 0.52
C VAL A 53 3.82 6.28 -0.16
N GLY A 54 4.28 6.77 -1.32
CA GLY A 54 5.38 6.13 -2.05
C GLY A 54 6.68 6.05 -1.23
N ASN A 55 6.99 7.11 -0.48
CA ASN A 55 8.20 7.15 0.36
C ASN A 55 8.11 6.24 1.59
N ALA A 56 6.91 5.96 2.10
CA ALA A 56 6.72 5.08 3.25
C ALA A 56 7.25 3.66 2.99
N SER A 57 7.37 3.25 1.72
CA SER A 57 8.00 1.99 1.31
C SER A 57 9.48 1.84 1.72
N PHE A 58 10.15 2.96 2.00
CA PHE A 58 11.55 2.99 2.46
C PHE A 58 11.67 3.10 3.99
N SER A 59 10.58 2.90 4.73
CA SER A 59 10.56 2.97 6.19
C SER A 59 10.82 1.63 6.87
N ASP A 60 10.98 1.70 8.19
CA ASP A 60 11.02 0.56 9.12
C ASP A 60 9.72 -0.26 9.15
N ARG A 61 8.64 0.23 8.52
CA ARG A 61 7.41 -0.50 8.22
C ARG A 61 6.96 -0.31 6.76
N GLY A 62 7.95 -0.20 5.87
CA GLY A 62 7.76 -0.01 4.45
C GLY A 62 7.66 -1.33 3.69
N ILE A 63 6.73 -1.40 2.75
CA ILE A 63 6.52 -2.58 1.92
C ILE A 63 6.63 -2.16 0.46
N ARG A 64 7.47 -2.87 -0.30
CA ARG A 64 7.57 -2.74 -1.76
C ARG A 64 7.55 -4.11 -2.41
N LEU A 65 6.53 -4.40 -3.21
CA LEU A 65 6.43 -5.62 -3.99
C LEU A 65 6.30 -5.25 -5.46
N GLU A 66 7.23 -5.72 -6.28
CA GLU A 66 7.29 -5.38 -7.70
C GLU A 66 7.52 -6.66 -8.52
N ASP A 67 6.67 -6.88 -9.51
CA ASP A 67 6.84 -7.91 -10.53
C ASP A 67 6.61 -7.28 -11.91
N LEU A 68 7.71 -6.82 -12.51
CA LEU A 68 7.77 -6.28 -13.86
C LEU A 68 8.34 -7.33 -14.82
N ARG A 69 7.82 -8.56 -14.78
CA ARG A 69 8.27 -9.66 -15.66
C ARG A 69 7.26 -10.04 -16.74
N GLU A 70 6.16 -9.31 -16.86
CA GLU A 70 5.20 -9.51 -17.94
C GLU A 70 5.88 -9.18 -19.27
N THR A 71 5.96 -10.17 -20.15
CA THR A 71 6.48 -9.99 -21.51
C THR A 71 5.31 -10.05 -22.48
N SER A 72 5.29 -9.16 -23.46
CA SER A 72 4.45 -9.35 -24.64
C SER A 72 5.33 -9.42 -25.90
N PHE A 73 4.81 -10.13 -26.91
CA PHE A 73 5.39 -10.31 -28.25
C PHE A 73 6.87 -10.75 -28.33
N ALA A 74 7.09 -12.07 -28.28
CA ALA A 74 8.36 -12.74 -28.61
C ALA A 74 9.63 -12.25 -27.87
N GLY A 75 9.49 -11.63 -26.69
CA GLY A 75 10.61 -11.10 -25.90
C GLY A 75 11.21 -9.80 -26.44
N LEU A 76 10.54 -9.16 -27.41
CA LEU A 76 11.00 -7.91 -28.03
C LEU A 76 10.51 -6.65 -27.28
N LEU A 77 9.50 -6.78 -26.42
CA LEU A 77 8.90 -5.67 -25.67
C LEU A 77 9.52 -5.52 -24.28
N THR A 78 9.59 -4.27 -23.79
CA THR A 78 9.99 -4.01 -22.41
C THR A 78 8.98 -4.63 -21.46
N LYS A 79 9.47 -5.19 -20.35
CA LYS A 79 8.61 -5.91 -19.43
C LYS A 79 7.64 -4.97 -18.72
N GLY A 80 6.34 -5.30 -18.76
CA GLY A 80 5.30 -4.66 -17.97
C GLY A 80 5.09 -5.40 -16.65
N GLY A 81 4.08 -5.01 -15.89
CA GLY A 81 3.64 -5.75 -14.71
C GLY A 81 3.02 -4.85 -13.64
N TRP A 82 3.32 -5.17 -12.39
CA TRP A 82 2.72 -4.54 -11.21
C TRP A 82 3.78 -4.10 -10.20
N ARG A 83 3.53 -2.96 -9.57
CA ARG A 83 4.29 -2.48 -8.42
C ARG A 83 3.33 -2.01 -7.34
N LEU A 84 3.47 -2.56 -6.15
CA LEU A 84 2.77 -2.15 -4.94
C LEU A 84 3.80 -1.58 -3.98
N GLU A 85 3.57 -0.36 -3.51
CA GLU A 85 4.48 0.25 -2.55
C GLU A 85 3.77 1.16 -1.56
N GLY A 86 4.24 1.15 -0.33
CA GLY A 86 3.61 1.90 0.73
C GLY A 86 4.13 1.49 2.10
N GLY A 87 3.38 1.76 3.15
CA GLY A 87 3.76 1.40 4.51
C GLY A 87 2.99 2.17 5.56
N LEU A 88 3.49 2.09 6.80
CA LEU A 88 2.92 2.85 7.91
C LEU A 88 3.11 4.35 7.67
N LEU A 89 2.03 5.12 7.78
CA LEU A 89 2.05 6.57 7.65
C LEU A 89 1.99 7.24 9.02
N TYR A 90 1.10 6.74 9.88
CA TYR A 90 0.84 7.28 11.21
C TYR A 90 0.47 6.16 12.18
N ALA A 91 0.87 6.30 13.44
CA ALA A 91 0.39 5.46 14.53
C ALA A 91 0.06 6.32 15.74
N ALA A 92 -1.06 6.02 16.41
CA ALA A 92 -1.50 6.73 17.60
C ALA A 92 -1.96 5.72 18.68
N PRO A 93 -1.49 5.86 19.93
CA PRO A 93 -1.91 4.98 21.01
C PRO A 93 -3.38 5.25 21.40
N ARG A 94 -4.14 4.19 21.67
CA ARG A 94 -5.47 4.30 22.30
C ARG A 94 -5.36 4.36 23.82
N LYS A 95 -6.37 4.91 24.50
CA LYS A 95 -6.40 4.96 25.98
C LYS A 95 -6.39 3.58 26.62
N ASN A 96 -7.10 2.61 26.02
CA ASN A 96 -7.31 1.28 26.58
C ASN A 96 -6.18 0.30 26.21
N GLY A 97 -5.03 0.81 25.77
CA GLY A 97 -3.97 0.01 25.16
C GLY A 97 -4.21 -0.24 23.67
N GLY A 98 -3.15 -0.72 23.00
CA GLY A 98 -3.14 -0.90 21.55
C GLY A 98 -2.90 0.39 20.77
N ILE A 99 -2.86 0.25 19.45
CA ILE A 99 -2.41 1.30 18.53
C ILE A 99 -3.40 1.38 17.35
N VAL A 100 -3.83 2.58 17.00
CA VAL A 100 -4.48 2.87 15.72
C VAL A 100 -3.40 3.24 14.71
N GLU A 101 -3.36 2.53 13.59
CA GLU A 101 -2.35 2.71 12.55
C GLU A 101 -3.04 3.13 11.24
N LEU A 102 -2.46 4.09 10.52
CA LEU A 102 -2.85 4.41 9.16
C LEU A 102 -1.74 3.94 8.23
N TYR A 103 -2.08 3.01 7.33
CA TYR A 103 -1.21 2.59 6.23
C TYR A 103 -1.70 3.20 4.92
N GLY A 104 -0.75 3.44 4.01
CA GLY A 104 -1.05 3.78 2.63
C GLY A 104 -0.35 2.82 1.69
N LYS A 105 -1.01 2.44 0.61
CA LYS A 105 -0.51 1.64 -0.50
C LYS A 105 -0.73 2.42 -1.78
N SER A 106 0.27 2.48 -2.64
CA SER A 106 0.13 2.90 -4.03
C SER A 106 0.30 1.66 -4.91
N ARG A 107 -0.56 1.56 -5.91
CA ARG A 107 -0.64 0.40 -6.80
C ARG A 107 -0.50 0.84 -8.24
N TRP A 108 0.51 0.32 -8.91
CA TRP A 108 0.93 0.77 -10.23
C TRP A 108 0.81 -0.38 -11.21
N ARG A 109 0.09 -0.15 -12.30
CA ARG A 109 0.03 -1.03 -13.46
C ARG A 109 0.91 -0.44 -14.56
N VAL A 110 1.98 -1.14 -14.94
CA VAL A 110 2.86 -0.74 -16.05
C VAL A 110 2.58 -1.63 -17.26
N GLU A 111 2.01 -1.06 -18.32
CA GLU A 111 1.78 -1.80 -19.56
C GLU A 111 3.10 -2.08 -20.30
N PRO A 112 3.26 -3.27 -20.92
CA PRO A 112 4.38 -3.54 -21.83
C PRO A 112 4.44 -2.54 -23.01
N GLN A 113 5.63 -2.18 -23.49
CA GLN A 113 5.81 -1.20 -24.57
C GLN A 113 6.76 -1.65 -25.67
N LEU A 114 6.47 -1.20 -26.90
CA LEU A 114 7.19 -1.51 -28.15
C LEU A 114 8.52 -0.77 -28.33
N PHE A 115 8.67 0.41 -27.71
CA PHE A 115 9.86 1.24 -27.91
C PHE A 115 10.50 1.63 -26.59
N HIS A 116 11.79 1.35 -26.52
CA HIS A 116 12.66 1.54 -25.38
C HIS A 116 12.90 3.04 -25.15
N PHE A 117 12.11 3.69 -24.30
CA PHE A 117 12.68 4.78 -23.51
C PHE A 117 13.40 4.13 -22.32
N SER A 118 14.63 3.67 -22.56
CA SER A 118 15.57 3.41 -21.47
C SER A 118 15.80 4.69 -20.72
N LEU A 119 15.15 4.83 -19.59
CA LEU A 119 15.68 5.53 -18.44
C LEU A 119 15.23 4.71 -17.23
N THR A 120 16.02 3.67 -16.95
CA THR A 120 16.32 3.24 -15.58
C THR A 120 15.13 3.28 -14.60
N PHE A 121 14.32 2.23 -14.53
CA PHE A 121 13.55 1.90 -13.30
C PHE A 121 14.46 1.46 -12.14
N HIS A 122 15.74 1.81 -12.22
CA HIS A 122 16.69 1.64 -11.14
C HIS A 122 16.50 2.87 -10.26
N SER A 123 16.02 2.66 -9.03
CA SER A 123 16.03 3.63 -7.92
C SER A 123 15.24 4.94 -8.13
N GLY A 124 13.95 4.94 -7.75
CA GLY A 124 13.28 6.15 -7.25
C GLY A 124 12.75 7.17 -8.27
N MET A 125 12.73 6.85 -9.57
CA MET A 125 12.09 7.74 -10.58
C MET A 125 10.57 7.52 -10.69
N SER A 126 9.89 8.60 -11.11
CA SER A 126 8.45 8.65 -11.39
C SER A 126 7.99 7.55 -12.37
N PRO A 127 6.72 7.13 -12.32
CA PRO A 127 6.20 6.13 -13.24
C PRO A 127 6.36 6.58 -14.70
N PRO A 128 6.39 5.63 -15.65
CA PRO A 128 6.21 5.99 -17.05
C PRO A 128 4.80 6.59 -17.21
N ARG A 129 4.60 7.49 -18.18
CA ARG A 129 3.27 8.06 -18.47
C ARG A 129 2.18 7.03 -18.77
N SER A 130 2.57 5.81 -19.14
CA SER A 130 1.66 4.70 -19.36
C SER A 130 1.17 4.03 -18.08
N ALA A 131 1.80 4.29 -16.94
CA ALA A 131 1.39 3.67 -15.71
C ALA A 131 0.07 4.27 -15.23
N ARG A 132 -0.85 3.38 -14.87
CA ARG A 132 -2.01 3.75 -14.07
C ARG A 132 -1.66 3.52 -12.62
N HIS A 133 -1.81 4.54 -11.78
CA HIS A 133 -1.60 4.39 -10.35
C HIS A 133 -2.92 4.59 -9.61
N SER A 134 -3.18 3.79 -8.59
CA SER A 134 -4.26 4.02 -7.62
C SER A 134 -3.66 4.05 -6.22
N TYR A 135 -4.43 4.54 -5.26
CA TYR A 135 -4.03 4.57 -3.87
C TYR A 135 -5.07 3.90 -3.00
N GLU A 136 -4.61 3.18 -1.98
CA GLU A 136 -5.44 2.59 -0.96
C GLU A 136 -4.94 3.03 0.41
N PHE A 137 -5.86 3.37 1.28
CA PHE A 137 -5.59 3.76 2.67
C PHE A 137 -6.28 2.78 3.59
N PHE A 138 -5.58 2.34 4.62
CA PHE A 138 -6.07 1.34 5.56
C PHE A 138 -5.96 1.90 6.97
N LEU A 139 -7.08 1.96 7.68
CA LEU A 139 -7.08 2.21 9.11
C LEU A 139 -7.08 0.87 9.84
N LEU A 140 -6.08 0.66 10.68
CA LEU A 140 -5.87 -0.59 11.39
C LEU A 140 -5.94 -0.37 12.90
N TYR A 141 -6.31 -1.43 13.61
CA TYR A 141 -6.13 -1.54 15.05
C TYR A 141 -5.19 -2.69 15.37
N ARG A 142 -4.12 -2.39 16.12
CA ARG A 142 -3.20 -3.37 16.67
C ARG A 142 -3.42 -3.49 18.18
N PRO A 143 -3.87 -4.66 18.70
CA PRO A 143 -3.99 -4.88 20.14
C PRO A 143 -2.63 -4.77 20.84
N ALA A 144 -2.62 -4.41 22.13
CA ALA A 144 -1.38 -4.22 22.89
C ALA A 144 -0.50 -5.49 22.94
N GLU A 145 -1.12 -6.65 23.03
CA GLU A 145 -0.45 -7.96 23.10
C GLU A 145 -0.52 -8.72 21.77
N GLY A 146 -1.04 -8.08 20.72
CA GLY A 146 -1.27 -8.69 19.40
C GLY A 146 -0.12 -8.42 18.44
N ALA A 147 0.41 -9.49 17.82
CA ALA A 147 1.39 -9.38 16.74
C ALA A 147 0.76 -8.92 15.41
N VAL A 148 -0.54 -9.18 15.22
CA VAL A 148 -1.29 -8.92 13.98
C VAL A 148 -2.36 -7.88 14.25
N ALA A 149 -2.50 -6.92 13.33
CA ALA A 149 -3.53 -5.90 13.36
C ALA A 149 -4.77 -6.33 12.56
N ASN A 150 -5.92 -5.70 12.84
CA ASN A 150 -7.16 -5.86 12.09
C ASN A 150 -7.43 -4.62 11.25
N ILE A 151 -7.92 -4.80 10.03
CA ILE A 151 -8.40 -3.69 9.19
C ILE A 151 -9.75 -3.25 9.73
N LEU A 152 -9.84 -1.99 10.15
CA LEU A 152 -11.10 -1.38 10.57
C LEU A 152 -11.87 -0.82 9.39
N THR A 153 -11.16 -0.22 8.44
CA THR A 153 -11.73 0.37 7.23
C THR A 153 -10.65 0.57 6.18
N GLN A 154 -11.08 0.56 4.92
CA GLN A 154 -10.23 0.74 3.75
C GLN A 154 -10.90 1.71 2.79
N TRP A 155 -10.09 2.60 2.22
CA TRP A 155 -10.52 3.54 1.19
C TRP A 155 -9.65 3.36 -0.03
N THR A 156 -10.27 3.48 -1.21
CA THR A 156 -9.57 3.45 -2.50
C THR A 156 -9.75 4.78 -3.20
N VAL A 157 -8.65 5.40 -3.62
CA VAL A 157 -8.65 6.52 -4.56
C VAL A 157 -8.33 5.93 -5.93
N PRO A 158 -9.31 5.92 -6.85
CA PRO A 158 -9.17 5.26 -8.14
C PRO A 158 -8.22 6.05 -9.05
N PRO A 159 -7.65 5.41 -10.08
CA PRO A 159 -6.62 6.01 -10.93
C PRO A 159 -7.11 7.25 -11.71
N GLU A 160 -8.39 7.35 -12.02
CA GLU A 160 -8.99 8.52 -12.68
C GLU A 160 -8.98 9.79 -11.81
N ASP A 161 -8.89 9.63 -10.49
CA ASP A 161 -8.89 10.76 -9.54
C ASP A 161 -7.48 11.23 -9.18
N VAL A 162 -6.43 10.58 -9.70
CA VAL A 162 -5.04 10.95 -9.44
C VAL A 162 -4.29 11.17 -10.76
N PRO A 163 -3.83 12.40 -11.05
CA PRO A 163 -3.03 12.66 -12.23
C PRO A 163 -1.73 11.84 -12.23
N TYR A 164 -1.28 11.38 -13.39
CA TYR A 164 -0.19 10.39 -13.53
C TYR A 164 1.15 10.76 -12.85
N ASP A 165 1.43 12.05 -12.66
CA ASP A 165 2.63 12.61 -12.03
C ASP A 165 2.40 13.11 -10.59
N HIS A 166 1.22 12.86 -10.04
CA HIS A 166 0.86 13.27 -8.69
C HIS A 166 1.06 12.14 -7.67
N TYR A 167 1.27 12.54 -6.43
CA TYR A 167 1.48 11.64 -5.29
C TYR A 167 0.57 12.02 -4.14
N LEU A 168 0.04 11.01 -3.45
CA LEU A 168 -0.80 11.25 -2.27
C LEU A 168 -0.02 11.19 -0.95
N ARG A 169 -0.44 12.06 -0.05
CA ARG A 169 -0.10 12.04 1.38
C ARG A 169 -1.32 11.62 2.17
N GLY A 170 -1.19 10.60 3.03
CA GLY A 170 -2.20 10.26 4.03
C GLY A 170 -1.89 10.93 5.37
N GLN A 171 -2.92 11.29 6.14
CA GLN A 171 -2.81 11.82 7.50
C GLN A 171 -3.85 11.19 8.42
N LEU A 172 -3.47 10.98 9.68
CA LEU A 172 -4.35 10.50 10.73
C LEU A 172 -4.37 11.52 11.87
N ASN A 173 -5.56 12.02 12.20
CA ASN A 173 -5.81 12.74 13.44
C ASN A 173 -6.73 11.88 14.31
N TYR A 174 -6.19 11.32 15.39
CA TYR A 174 -6.92 10.44 16.29
C TYR A 174 -7.12 11.12 17.64
N ASP A 175 -8.37 11.21 18.08
CA ASP A 175 -8.73 11.73 19.40
C ASP A 175 -8.99 10.56 20.36
N PRO A 176 -8.08 10.29 21.31
CA PRO A 176 -8.26 9.23 22.31
C PRO A 176 -9.39 9.52 23.31
N GLY A 177 -9.86 10.77 23.41
CA GLY A 177 -10.99 11.18 24.26
C GLY A 177 -12.33 10.68 23.73
N THR A 178 -12.53 10.81 22.43
CA THR A 178 -13.77 10.41 21.74
C THR A 178 -13.65 9.08 20.99
N ASP A 179 -12.42 8.55 20.90
CA ASP A 179 -12.06 7.36 20.11
C ASP A 179 -12.47 7.50 18.63
N ILE A 180 -12.28 8.70 18.11
CA ILE A 180 -12.58 9.07 16.73
C ILE A 180 -11.28 9.25 15.96
N ALA A 181 -11.17 8.59 14.81
CA ALA A 181 -10.12 8.80 13.84
C ALA A 181 -10.66 9.65 12.67
N THR A 182 -9.91 10.69 12.31
CA THR A 182 -10.12 11.43 11.06
C THR A 182 -8.95 11.11 10.13
N VAL A 183 -9.25 10.54 8.97
CA VAL A 183 -8.29 10.21 7.93
C VAL A 183 -8.45 11.19 6.78
N THR A 184 -7.34 11.78 6.35
CA THR A 184 -7.31 12.68 5.20
C THR A 184 -6.28 12.19 4.20
N ALA A 185 -6.63 12.15 2.91
CA ALA A 185 -5.66 12.02 1.83
C ALA A 185 -5.65 13.30 1.00
N THR A 186 -4.45 13.81 0.77
CA THR A 186 -4.23 15.07 0.06
C THR A 186 -3.21 14.83 -1.04
N ASP A 187 -3.52 15.33 -2.22
CA ASP A 187 -2.62 15.42 -3.34
C ASP A 187 -1.47 16.38 -3.03
N MET A 188 -0.24 15.94 -3.30
CA MET A 188 0.95 16.68 -2.90
C MET A 188 1.28 17.85 -3.82
N GLU A 189 0.84 17.81 -5.06
CA GLU A 189 1.16 18.74 -6.12
C GLU A 189 0.17 19.91 -6.09
N ASP A 190 -1.13 19.63 -6.09
CA ASP A 190 -2.18 20.66 -6.12
C ASP A 190 -2.76 21.01 -4.74
N LYS A 191 -2.39 20.25 -3.70
CA LYS A 191 -2.90 20.37 -2.31
C LYS A 191 -4.39 20.11 -2.15
N LYS A 192 -5.03 19.49 -3.15
CA LYS A 192 -6.44 19.10 -3.10
C LYS A 192 -6.62 17.91 -2.17
N THR A 193 -7.61 18.01 -1.28
CA THR A 193 -8.06 16.88 -0.49
C THR A 193 -8.93 15.98 -1.34
N VAL A 194 -8.53 14.70 -1.47
CA VAL A 194 -9.25 13.68 -2.24
C VAL A 194 -10.03 12.71 -1.37
N LEU A 195 -9.68 12.63 -0.07
CA LEU A 195 -10.38 11.81 0.92
C LEU A 195 -10.43 12.59 2.24
N THR A 196 -11.59 12.62 2.89
CA THR A 196 -11.72 13.00 4.30
C THR A 196 -12.82 12.19 4.93
N GLU A 197 -12.44 11.35 5.89
CA GLU A 197 -13.34 10.40 6.51
C GLU A 197 -13.17 10.43 8.02
N ARG A 198 -14.31 10.36 8.73
CA ARG A 198 -14.36 10.41 10.20
C ARG A 198 -15.05 9.15 10.69
N VAL A 199 -14.32 8.31 11.45
CA VAL A 199 -14.80 7.00 11.89
C VAL A 199 -14.64 6.83 13.40
N GLY A 200 -15.61 6.13 14.01
CA GLY A 200 -15.56 5.74 15.42
C GLY A 200 -14.81 4.42 15.58
N VAL A 201 -13.62 4.46 16.16
CA VAL A 201 -12.69 3.32 16.25
C VAL A 201 -13.27 2.20 17.12
N ALA A 202 -13.82 2.51 18.30
CA ALA A 202 -14.42 1.52 19.19
C ALA A 202 -15.54 0.75 18.51
N LYS A 203 -16.39 1.45 17.76
CA LYS A 203 -17.49 0.82 17.04
C LYS A 203 -16.96 -0.21 16.03
N LEU A 204 -16.01 0.19 15.20
CA LEU A 204 -15.43 -0.69 14.19
C LEU A 204 -14.72 -1.90 14.80
N ILE A 205 -14.01 -1.73 15.92
CA ILE A 205 -13.38 -2.86 16.62
C ILE A 205 -14.43 -3.87 17.09
N MET A 206 -15.51 -3.41 17.72
CA MET A 206 -16.60 -4.28 18.16
C MET A 206 -17.26 -5.00 16.97
N ASP A 207 -17.39 -4.33 15.83
CA ASP A 207 -17.97 -4.93 14.63
C ASP A 207 -17.05 -6.00 14.01
N THR A 208 -15.72 -5.90 14.19
CA THR A 208 -14.75 -6.91 13.69
C THR A 208 -14.57 -8.14 14.58
N GLU A 209 -15.03 -8.09 15.84
CA GLU A 209 -14.91 -9.19 16.80
C GLU A 209 -16.12 -10.14 16.82
N ASN A 210 -17.21 -9.77 16.12
CA ASN A 210 -18.44 -10.56 16.00
C ASN A 210 -18.51 -11.33 14.68
#